data_AF-A0A2S1QTX3-F1
#
_entry.id   AF-A0A2S1QTX3-F1
#
_cell.length_a   1.000
_cell.length_b   1.000
_cell.length_c   1.000
_cell.angle_alpha   90.00
_cell.angle_beta   90.00
_cell.angle_gamma   90.00
#
_symmetry.space_group_name_H-M   'P 1'
#
loop_
_entity.id
_entity.type
_entity.pdbx_description
1 polymer ?
#
loop_
_entity_poly.entity_id
_entity_poly.type
_entity_poly.pdbx_seq_one_letter_code
_entity_poly.pdbx_strand_id
1 'polypeptide(L)'
;MKTLHKINTWAVVTNLFLCIIPFLGMLALLPLGLLQLILAFIITGRYYRNLDRKRRSVLLKYWLFVTLEVTIMVVVCLFDGFSDLSAVFLLFLFPACIAIYFVYTTYTITKYFKYGNTAPQH
;
A
#
# COMPACT_ATOMS: atom_id res chain seq x y z
N MET A 1 3.43 0.31 -17.47
CA MET A 1 2.83 1.11 -16.37
C MET A 1 1.30 1.05 -16.30
N LYS A 2 0.57 1.04 -17.41
CA LYS A 2 -0.91 0.92 -17.39
C LYS A 2 -1.39 -0.38 -16.72
N THR A 3 -0.67 -1.49 -16.93
CA THR A 3 -0.96 -2.79 -16.31
C THR A 3 -0.74 -2.77 -14.80
N LEU A 4 0.36 -2.19 -14.34
CA LEU A 4 0.70 -2.07 -12.92
C LEU A 4 -0.35 -1.26 -12.14
N HIS A 5 -0.81 -0.16 -12.73
CA HIS A 5 -1.86 0.67 -12.16
C HIS A 5 -3.23 -0.04 -12.16
N LYS A 6 -3.61 -0.70 -13.27
CA LYS A 6 -4.84 -1.51 -13.32
C LYS A 6 -4.82 -2.62 -12.28
N ILE A 7 -3.71 -3.34 -12.13
CA ILE A 7 -3.56 -4.42 -11.14
C ILE A 7 -3.73 -3.86 -9.73
N ASN A 8 -3.10 -2.72 -9.40
CA ASN A 8 -3.22 -2.13 -8.07
C ASN A 8 -4.61 -1.55 -7.79
N THR A 9 -5.27 -0.95 -8.79
CA THR A 9 -6.65 -0.48 -8.66
C THR A 9 -7.62 -1.63 -8.47
N TRP A 10 -7.47 -2.71 -9.25
CA TRP A 10 -8.26 -3.92 -9.05
C TRP A 10 -7.99 -4.56 -7.70
N ALA A 11 -6.74 -4.63 -7.25
CA ALA A 11 -6.40 -5.13 -5.92
C ALA A 11 -7.14 -4.35 -4.82
N VAL A 12 -7.22 -3.02 -4.89
CA VAL A 12 -7.93 -2.26 -3.85
C VAL A 12 -9.45 -2.32 -3.97
N VAL A 13 -10.02 -2.37 -5.18
CA VAL A 13 -11.46 -2.60 -5.37
C VAL A 13 -11.83 -3.98 -4.81
N THR A 14 -11.02 -4.99 -5.09
CA THR A 14 -11.17 -6.34 -4.52
C THR A 14 -11.05 -6.27 -3.00
N ASN A 15 -10.07 -5.56 -2.44
CA ASN A 15 -9.88 -5.40 -0.99
C ASN A 15 -11.09 -4.76 -0.29
N LEU A 16 -11.67 -3.72 -0.90
CA LEU A 16 -12.86 -3.04 -0.35
C LEU A 16 -14.09 -3.96 -0.37
N PHE A 17 -14.24 -4.74 -1.44
CA PHE A 17 -15.34 -5.70 -1.59
C PHE A 17 -15.21 -6.88 -0.63
N LEU A 18 -13.97 -7.33 -0.42
CA LEU A 18 -13.62 -8.41 0.50
C LEU A 18 -13.82 -8.00 1.97
N CYS A 19 -13.65 -6.72 2.31
CA CYS A 19 -13.93 -6.23 3.67
C CYS A 19 -15.42 -6.37 4.08
N ILE A 20 -16.33 -6.53 3.12
CA ILE A 20 -17.78 -6.78 3.35
C ILE A 20 -18.05 -8.27 3.61
N ILE A 21 -17.13 -9.17 3.25
CA ILE A 21 -17.26 -10.63 3.38
C ILE A 21 -16.34 -11.09 4.53
N PRO A 22 -16.84 -11.30 5.75
CA PRO A 22 -16.01 -11.41 6.95
C PRO A 22 -14.98 -12.56 6.95
N PHE A 23 -15.24 -13.67 6.24
CA PHE A 23 -14.36 -14.86 6.30
C PHE A 23 -13.46 -15.04 5.05
N LEU A 24 -14.01 -14.89 3.84
CA LEU A 24 -13.19 -14.92 2.61
C LEU A 24 -12.37 -13.63 2.43
N GLY A 25 -12.87 -12.52 2.97
CA GLY A 25 -12.27 -11.20 2.89
C GLY A 25 -10.88 -11.14 3.49
N MET A 26 -10.77 -11.64 4.70
CA MET A 26 -9.55 -11.67 5.51
C MET A 26 -8.46 -12.53 4.88
N LEU A 27 -8.81 -13.67 4.26
CA LEU A 27 -7.84 -14.54 3.59
C LEU A 27 -7.26 -13.92 2.31
N ALA A 28 -8.06 -13.12 1.60
CA ALA A 28 -7.61 -12.45 0.39
C ALA A 28 -6.78 -11.18 0.65
N LEU A 29 -6.88 -10.58 1.85
CA LEU A 29 -6.02 -9.49 2.30
C LEU A 29 -4.53 -9.89 2.35
N LEU A 30 -4.21 -11.14 2.68
CA LEU A 30 -2.84 -11.67 2.73
C LEU A 30 -2.11 -11.63 1.37
N PRO A 31 -2.62 -12.27 0.29
CA PRO A 31 -1.98 -12.22 -1.02
C PRO A 31 -2.00 -10.80 -1.62
N LEU A 32 -3.01 -9.98 -1.30
CA LEU A 32 -3.05 -8.58 -1.71
C LEU A 32 -1.96 -7.75 -1.04
N GLY A 33 -1.73 -7.91 0.27
CA GLY A 33 -0.66 -7.24 1.00
C GLY A 33 0.72 -7.58 0.44
N LEU A 34 0.98 -8.86 0.17
CA LEU A 34 2.22 -9.31 -0.48
C LEU A 34 2.40 -8.67 -1.87
N LEU A 35 1.34 -8.62 -2.67
CA LEU A 35 1.38 -8.00 -3.99
C LEU A 35 1.67 -6.50 -3.91
N GLN A 36 1.11 -5.79 -2.93
CA GLN A 36 1.40 -4.37 -2.67
C GLN A 36 2.86 -4.16 -2.25
N LEU A 37 3.40 -5.03 -1.39
CA LEU A 37 4.80 -5.00 -0.97
C LEU A 37 5.76 -5.19 -2.16
N ILE A 38 5.49 -6.18 -3.01
CA ILE A 38 6.28 -6.44 -4.24
C ILE A 38 6.22 -5.22 -5.16
N LEU A 39 5.03 -4.66 -5.39
CA LEU A 39 4.86 -3.44 -6.18
C LEU A 39 5.65 -2.26 -5.60
N ALA A 40 5.63 -2.08 -4.28
CA ALA A 40 6.36 -1.02 -3.61
C ALA A 40 7.88 -1.18 -3.77
N PHE A 41 8.40 -2.40 -3.66
CA PHE A 41 9.79 -2.71 -3.92
C PHE A 41 10.18 -2.42 -5.37
N ILE A 42 9.37 -2.83 -6.35
CA ILE A 42 9.62 -2.53 -7.77
C ILE A 42 9.66 -1.02 -8.01
N ILE A 43 8.71 -0.28 -7.43
CA ILE A 43 8.64 1.19 -7.58
C ILE A 43 9.86 1.85 -6.94
N THR A 44 10.25 1.40 -5.76
CA THR A 44 11.40 1.94 -5.03
C THR A 44 12.71 1.60 -5.75
N GLY A 45 12.95 0.35 -6.13
CA GLY A 45 14.19 -0.05 -6.80
C GLY A 45 14.35 0.55 -8.19
N ARG A 46 13.28 0.59 -8.99
CA ARG A 46 13.37 0.98 -10.40
C ARG A 46 13.11 2.48 -10.67
N TYR A 47 12.27 3.13 -9.86
CA TYR A 47 11.78 4.47 -10.17
C TYR A 47 12.19 5.53 -9.15
N TYR A 48 12.70 5.19 -7.96
CA TYR A 48 13.04 6.16 -6.91
C TYR A 48 13.98 7.27 -7.38
N ARG A 49 15.03 6.93 -8.16
CA ARG A 49 15.96 7.93 -8.70
C ARG A 49 15.32 8.90 -9.68
N ASN A 50 14.27 8.48 -10.39
CA ASN A 50 13.59 9.28 -11.41
C ASN A 50 12.38 10.06 -10.87
N LEU A 51 12.09 9.98 -9.57
CA LEU A 51 10.99 10.71 -8.95
C LEU A 51 11.44 12.06 -8.41
N ASP A 52 10.59 13.07 -8.58
CA ASP A 52 10.72 14.36 -7.87
C ASP A 52 10.69 14.20 -6.34
N ARG A 53 11.25 15.17 -5.64
CA ARG A 53 11.27 15.27 -4.17
C ARG A 53 9.89 15.07 -3.52
N LYS A 54 8.82 15.62 -4.10
CA LYS A 54 7.44 15.44 -3.61
C LYS A 54 6.99 13.97 -3.66
N ARG A 55 7.29 13.25 -4.75
CA ARG A 55 6.85 11.86 -4.95
C ARG A 55 7.72 10.87 -4.19
N ARG A 56 9.02 11.18 -4.04
CA ARG A 56 9.90 10.47 -3.10
C ARG A 56 9.38 10.57 -1.67
N SER A 57 8.92 11.75 -1.24
CA SER A 57 8.35 11.92 0.10
C SER A 57 7.07 11.10 0.30
N VAL A 58 6.18 11.05 -0.69
CA VAL A 58 4.97 10.19 -0.63
C VAL A 58 5.35 8.70 -0.51
N LEU A 59 6.33 8.24 -1.29
CA LEU A 59 6.81 6.86 -1.22
C LEU A 59 7.51 6.54 0.11
N LEU A 60 8.26 7.48 0.67
CA LEU A 60 8.88 7.34 2.00
C LEU A 60 7.83 7.28 3.12
N LYS A 61 6.76 8.08 3.03
CA LYS A 61 5.63 7.99 3.97
C LYS A 61 4.94 6.63 3.91
N TYR A 62 4.77 6.07 2.71
CA TYR A 62 4.27 4.71 2.56
C TYR A 62 5.17 3.70 3.28
N TRP A 63 6.48 3.75 3.07
CA TRP A 63 7.42 2.86 3.76
C TRP A 63 7.38 3.04 5.28
N LEU A 64 7.27 4.27 5.78
CA LEU A 64 7.10 4.52 7.22
C LEU A 64 5.83 3.87 7.76
N PHE A 65 4.70 3.95 7.05
CA PHE A 65 3.47 3.29 7.48
C PHE A 65 3.60 1.77 7.49
N VAL A 66 4.24 1.17 6.48
CA VAL A 66 4.49 -0.27 6.43
C VAL A 66 5.40 -0.72 7.58
N THR A 67 6.49 0.01 7.86
CA THR A 67 7.39 -0.34 8.97
C THR A 67 6.69 -0.20 10.32
N LEU A 68 5.86 0.83 10.48
CA LEU A 68 5.07 1.04 11.69
C LEU A 68 4.05 -0.08 11.90
N GLU A 69 3.36 -0.51 10.83
CA GLU A 69 2.44 -1.64 10.86
C GLU A 69 3.12 -2.94 11.28
N VAL A 70 4.26 -3.29 10.68
CA VAL A 70 5.04 -4.48 11.04
C VAL A 70 5.47 -4.42 12.51
N THR A 71 5.89 -3.23 12.98
CA THR A 71 6.28 -3.05 14.38
C THR A 71 5.10 -3.27 15.32
N ILE A 72 3.93 -2.71 15.01
CA ILE A 72 2.70 -2.94 15.78
C ILE A 72 2.33 -4.42 15.79
N MET A 73 2.39 -5.10 14.65
CA MET A 73 2.07 -6.52 14.54
C MET A 73 2.99 -7.36 15.45
N VAL A 74 4.30 -7.08 15.43
CA VAL A 74 5.27 -7.76 16.30
C VAL A 74 4.96 -7.50 17.78
N VAL A 75 4.65 -6.25 18.16
CA VAL A 75 4.30 -5.91 19.54
C VAL A 75 3.02 -6.63 19.97
N VAL A 76 1.97 -6.66 19.14
CA VAL A 76 0.72 -7.36 19.44
C VAL A 76 0.96 -8.87 19.59
N CYS A 77 1.80 -9.48 18.76
CA CYS A 77 2.13 -10.91 18.88
C CYS A 77 2.99 -11.26 20.10
N LEU A 78 3.75 -10.30 20.65
CA LEU A 78 4.65 -10.53 21.80
C LEU A 78 4.01 -10.17 23.16
N PHE A 79 2.92 -9.40 23.16
CA PHE A 79 2.24 -8.96 24.38
C PHE A 79 0.82 -9.55 24.47
N ASP A 80 0.60 -10.49 25.38
CA ASP A 80 -0.71 -11.11 25.68
C ASP A 80 -1.77 -10.16 26.26
N GLY A 81 -1.46 -8.87 26.42
CA GLY A 81 -2.35 -7.87 27.01
C GLY A 81 -3.37 -7.24 26.04
N PHE A 82 -3.34 -7.59 24.75
CA PHE A 82 -4.27 -7.04 23.76
C PHE A 82 -5.59 -7.81 23.76
N SER A 83 -6.71 -7.08 23.78
CA SER A 83 -8.02 -7.70 23.61
C SER A 83 -8.22 -8.16 22.15
N ASP A 84 -8.98 -9.23 21.95
CA ASP A 84 -9.29 -9.77 20.60
C ASP A 84 -9.83 -8.70 19.65
N LEU A 85 -10.65 -7.77 20.17
CA LEU A 85 -11.19 -6.66 19.40
C LEU A 85 -10.08 -5.69 18.92
N SER A 86 -9.13 -5.36 19.80
CA SER A 86 -8.02 -4.46 19.47
C SER A 86 -7.04 -5.09 18.47
N ALA A 87 -6.79 -6.39 18.59
CA ALA A 87 -6.00 -7.15 17.62
C ALA A 87 -6.66 -7.14 16.24
N VAL A 88 -7.98 -7.33 16.15
CA VAL A 88 -8.73 -7.26 14.87
C VAL A 88 -8.63 -5.87 14.24
N PHE A 89 -8.82 -4.79 15.00
CA PHE A 89 -8.69 -3.43 14.45
C PHE A 89 -7.28 -3.14 13.93
N LEU A 90 -6.24 -3.54 14.68
CA LEU A 90 -4.85 -3.31 14.30
C LEU A 90 -4.40 -4.18 13.12
N LEU A 91 -4.88 -5.42 13.01
CA LEU A 91 -4.49 -6.37 11.97
C LEU A 91 -5.31 -6.26 10.68
N PHE A 92 -6.47 -5.59 10.69
CA PHE A 92 -7.33 -5.49 9.51
C PHE A 92 -7.60 -4.05 9.05
N LEU A 93 -7.91 -3.13 9.96
CA LEU A 93 -8.29 -1.77 9.58
C LEU A 93 -7.06 -0.95 9.13
N PHE A 94 -5.96 -1.06 9.88
CA PHE A 94 -4.70 -0.39 9.56
C PHE A 94 -4.11 -0.81 8.20
N PRO A 95 -3.92 -2.12 7.92
CA PRO A 95 -3.48 -2.58 6.59
C PRO A 95 -4.38 -2.08 5.46
N ALA A 96 -5.71 -2.05 5.67
CA ALA A 96 -6.64 -1.54 4.66
C ALA A 96 -6.41 -0.04 4.37
N CYS A 97 -6.18 0.78 5.39
CA CYS A 97 -5.83 2.20 5.21
C CYS A 97 -4.50 2.37 4.46
N ILE A 98 -3.49 1.55 4.78
CA ILE A 98 -2.17 1.57 4.12
C ILE A 98 -2.31 1.16 2.64
N ALA A 99 -3.13 0.14 2.36
CA ALA A 99 -3.46 -0.29 1.01
C ALA A 99 -4.09 0.85 0.18
N ILE A 100 -5.02 1.61 0.75
CA ILE A 100 -5.64 2.78 0.10
C ILE A 100 -4.58 3.85 -0.17
N TYR A 101 -3.72 4.14 0.80
CA TYR A 101 -2.61 5.10 0.63
C TYR A 101 -1.63 4.67 -0.46
N PHE A 102 -1.39 3.37 -0.60
CA PHE A 102 -0.56 2.81 -1.66
C PHE A 102 -1.17 3.03 -3.05
N VAL A 103 -2.49 2.93 -3.21
CA VAL A 103 -3.17 3.32 -4.46
C VAL A 103 -2.94 4.77 -4.81
N TYR A 104 -3.08 5.66 -3.84
CA TYR A 104 -2.80 7.08 -4.06
C TYR A 104 -1.33 7.31 -4.49
N THR A 105 -0.39 6.62 -3.85
CA THR A 105 1.04 6.68 -4.16
C THR A 105 1.33 6.22 -5.58
N THR A 106 0.85 5.02 -5.94
CA THR A 106 1.02 4.46 -7.29
C THR A 106 0.32 5.27 -8.36
N TYR A 107 -0.86 5.82 -8.10
CA TYR A 107 -1.57 6.73 -9.00
C TYR A 107 -0.75 7.99 -9.27
N THR A 108 -0.24 8.63 -8.21
CA THR A 108 0.56 9.86 -8.33
C THR A 108 1.84 9.62 -9.13
N ILE A 109 2.51 8.50 -8.89
CA ILE A 109 3.73 8.11 -9.62
C ILE A 109 3.40 7.77 -11.08
N THR A 110 2.32 7.04 -11.34
CA THR A 110 1.89 6.70 -12.70
C THR A 110 1.49 7.93 -13.50
N LYS A 111 0.78 8.88 -12.87
CA LYS A 111 0.41 10.16 -13.48
C LYS A 111 1.64 11.00 -13.79
N TYR A 112 2.64 10.99 -12.92
CA TYR A 112 3.93 11.66 -13.15
C TYR A 112 4.65 11.11 -14.38
N PHE A 113 4.74 9.79 -14.55
CA PHE A 113 5.36 9.22 -15.76
C PHE A 113 4.51 9.39 -17.03
N LYS A 114 3.18 9.46 -16.91
CA LYS A 114 2.29 9.61 -18.07
C LYS A 114 2.22 11.05 -18.60
N TYR A 115 2.28 12.05 -17.73
CA TYR A 115 2.13 13.47 -18.09
C TYR A 115 3.40 14.31 -17.86
N GLY A 116 4.38 13.81 -17.11
CA GLY A 116 5.69 14.46 -16.90
C GLY A 116 6.61 14.36 -18.13
N ASN A 117 6.34 13.43 -19.05
CA ASN A 117 7.01 13.38 -20.37
C ASN A 117 6.40 14.33 -21.41
N THR A 118 5.43 15.17 -21.04
CA THR A 118 4.81 16.18 -21.91
C THR A 118 4.97 17.60 -21.40
N ALA A 119 5.85 17.84 -20.43
CA ALA A 119 6.22 19.22 -20.07
C ALA A 119 7.32 19.69 -21.02
N PRO A 120 7.09 20.72 -21.86
CA PRO A 120 8.18 21.35 -22.61
C PRO A 120 9.22 21.86 -21.62
N GLN A 121 10.48 21.53 -21.87
CA GLN A 121 11.59 22.23 -21.23
C GLN A 121 11.55 23.66 -21.75
N HIS A 122 11.06 24.57 -20.90
CA HIS A 122 11.22 26.01 -21.06
C HIS A 122 12.29 26.48 -20.08
#